data_AF-A0AAD5XR56-F1
#
_entry.id   AF-A0AAD5XR56-F1
#
_cell.length_a   1.000
_cell.length_b   1.000
_cell.length_c   1.000
_cell.angle_alpha   90.00
_cell.angle_beta   90.00
_cell.angle_gamma   90.00
#
_symmetry.space_group_name_H-M   'P 1'
#
loop_
_entity.id
_entity.type
_entity.pdbx_description
1 polymer ?
#
loop_
_entity_poly.entity_id
_entity_poly.type
_entity_poly.pdbx_seq_one_letter_code
_entity_poly.pdbx_strand_id
1 'polypeptide(L)'
;MVYMKLSLVTFVASAALASAACKGAVNTRQNWLDMKPTAQAQYIAGVKLLHTPNAQGVSKLDEIGWMHNFNFANAHQAPHTLAWHRVLLRQYETALQTVTNDSTLAIPYWDWSADSQNPGASKVLDTFGHDGDAKQNMCITDGAFANWAVKVDDNGNSAPAHCLSRDWSSASGGMNQLHSFIAPEVLAEAFKETEYDNFRQRVESVPHNHLHNAMAGDMGGGWSPTDSIFWLQEIKCLSNSSTLLGTYIQWYRRRTGSTPFVIVLLYNIWYAR
;
A
#
# COMPACT_ATOMS: atom_id res chain seq x y z
N MET A 1 -9.66 18.61 47.57
CA MET A 1 -8.29 18.96 47.14
C MET A 1 -7.35 17.90 47.70
N VAL A 2 -7.10 16.81 46.95
CA VAL A 2 -6.04 15.84 47.24
C VAL A 2 -5.43 15.45 45.90
N TYR A 3 -4.13 15.70 45.78
CA TYR A 3 -3.31 15.48 44.61
C TYR A 3 -3.19 13.98 44.30
N MET A 4 -3.47 13.58 43.06
CA MET A 4 -2.90 12.37 42.48
C MET A 4 -1.90 12.77 41.39
N LYS A 5 -0.72 13.21 41.86
CA LYS A 5 0.52 13.21 41.06
C LYS A 5 1.00 11.77 40.98
N LEU A 6 0.54 11.00 40.01
CA LEU A 6 1.22 9.79 39.60
C LEU A 6 0.98 9.56 38.11
N SER A 7 2.08 9.51 37.36
CA SER A 7 2.24 9.09 35.95
C SER A 7 2.72 10.17 34.97
N LEU A 8 3.78 10.90 35.34
CA LEU A 8 4.67 11.54 34.35
C LEU A 8 5.99 10.76 34.12
N VAL A 9 6.19 9.65 34.84
CA VAL A 9 7.46 8.89 34.82
C VAL A 9 7.42 7.67 33.87
N THR A 10 6.24 7.24 33.42
CA THR A 10 6.07 6.09 32.52
C THR A 10 6.14 6.42 31.02
N PHE A 11 6.16 7.70 30.63
CA PHE A 11 6.17 8.10 29.20
C PHE A 11 7.56 8.37 28.63
N VAL A 12 8.56 8.68 29.48
CA VAL A 12 9.92 8.99 29.03
C VAL A 12 10.74 7.72 28.77
N ALA A 13 10.45 6.63 29.51
CA ALA A 13 11.16 5.36 29.36
C ALA A 13 10.89 4.67 28.00
N SER A 14 9.70 4.83 27.43
CA SER A 14 9.32 4.23 26.15
C SER A 14 10.03 4.88 24.96
N ALA A 15 10.23 6.20 24.97
CA ALA A 15 10.92 6.94 23.91
C ALA A 15 12.39 6.52 23.70
N ALA A 16 13.10 6.28 24.80
CA ALA A 16 14.50 5.84 24.77
C ALA A 16 14.67 4.37 24.33
N LEU A 17 13.66 3.53 24.54
CA LEU A 17 13.73 2.10 24.23
C LEU A 17 13.60 1.80 22.72
N ALA A 18 12.80 2.53 21.93
CA ALA A 18 12.76 2.24 20.47
C ALA A 18 13.91 2.84 19.67
N SER A 19 14.52 3.95 20.11
CA SER A 19 15.72 4.46 19.42
C SER A 19 16.90 3.48 19.56
N ALA A 20 16.95 2.75 20.69
CA ALA A 20 17.92 1.68 20.93
C ALA A 20 17.58 0.35 20.21
N ALA A 21 16.34 0.16 19.75
CA ALA A 21 15.89 -1.05 19.06
C ALA A 21 16.01 -0.98 17.53
N CYS A 22 15.96 0.22 16.93
CA CYS A 22 16.22 0.44 15.50
C CYS A 22 17.73 0.54 15.22
N LYS A 23 18.50 -0.50 15.54
CA LYS A 23 19.95 -0.57 15.32
C LYS A 23 20.36 -1.26 14.00
N GLY A 24 19.40 -1.56 13.13
CA GLY A 24 19.63 -2.17 11.82
C GLY A 24 19.78 -1.15 10.69
N ALA A 25 20.22 -1.63 9.52
CA ALA A 25 20.21 -0.83 8.31
C ALA A 25 18.77 -0.36 8.00
N VAL A 26 18.60 0.93 7.71
CA VAL A 26 17.31 1.49 7.30
C VAL A 26 17.20 1.32 5.80
N ASN A 27 16.19 0.56 5.35
CA ASN A 27 15.91 0.44 3.93
C ASN A 27 15.29 1.74 3.40
N THR A 28 15.81 2.23 2.28
CA THR A 28 15.31 3.43 1.60
C THR A 28 14.41 3.01 0.45
N ARG A 29 13.15 3.44 0.49
CA ARG A 29 12.20 3.25 -0.61
C ARG A 29 12.53 4.21 -1.75
N GLN A 30 12.42 3.77 -3.00
CA GLN A 30 12.77 4.58 -4.16
C GLN A 30 11.59 4.72 -5.09
N ASN A 31 11.54 5.81 -5.85
CA ASN A 31 10.60 5.94 -6.96
C ASN A 31 10.93 4.85 -7.98
N TRP A 32 9.91 4.16 -8.49
CA TRP A 32 10.09 3.07 -9.44
C TRP A 32 10.97 3.49 -10.63
N LEU A 33 10.73 4.67 -11.17
CA LEU A 33 11.44 5.17 -12.37
C LEU A 33 12.90 5.57 -12.10
N ASP A 34 13.28 5.79 -10.84
CA ASP A 34 14.65 6.15 -10.44
C ASP A 34 15.48 4.93 -10.02
N MET A 35 14.85 3.76 -9.90
CA MET A 35 15.53 2.52 -9.53
C MET A 35 16.45 2.02 -10.64
N LYS A 36 17.54 1.36 -10.24
CA LYS A 36 18.38 0.61 -11.18
C LYS A 36 17.57 -0.54 -11.81
N PRO A 37 17.78 -0.87 -13.10
CA PRO A 37 17.09 -1.99 -13.74
C PRO A 37 17.26 -3.33 -13.00
N THR A 38 18.42 -3.56 -12.39
CA THR A 38 18.66 -4.78 -11.58
C THR A 38 17.78 -4.82 -10.33
N ALA A 39 17.55 -3.68 -9.67
CA ALA A 39 16.69 -3.59 -8.50
C ALA A 39 15.21 -3.73 -8.88
N GLN A 40 14.81 -3.16 -10.03
CA GLN A 40 13.47 -3.37 -10.59
C GLN A 40 13.22 -4.86 -10.88
N ALA A 41 14.18 -5.53 -11.53
CA ALA A 41 14.09 -6.96 -11.82
C ALA A 41 14.01 -7.82 -10.55
N GLN A 42 14.80 -7.48 -9.51
CA GLN A 42 14.74 -8.16 -8.21
C GLN A 42 13.37 -7.99 -7.53
N TYR A 43 12.81 -6.78 -7.56
CA TYR A 43 11.47 -6.53 -7.02
C TYR A 43 10.41 -7.36 -7.76
N ILE A 44 10.40 -7.31 -9.10
CA ILE A 44 9.47 -8.08 -9.94
C ILE A 44 9.58 -9.58 -9.65
N ALA A 45 10.81 -10.12 -9.56
CA ALA A 45 11.04 -11.51 -9.23
C ALA A 45 10.48 -11.86 -7.83
N GLY A 46 10.67 -10.98 -6.84
CA GLY A 46 10.09 -11.12 -5.51
C GLY A 46 8.56 -11.18 -5.52
N VAL A 47 7.88 -10.30 -6.26
CA VAL A 47 6.41 -10.35 -6.33
C VAL A 47 5.94 -11.64 -7.02
N LYS A 48 6.63 -12.11 -8.07
CA LYS A 48 6.33 -13.40 -8.71
C LYS A 48 6.51 -14.59 -7.77
N LEU A 49 7.55 -14.57 -6.92
CA LEU A 49 7.74 -15.58 -5.87
C LEU A 49 6.61 -15.52 -4.84
N LEU A 50 6.19 -14.32 -4.44
CA LEU A 50 5.09 -14.14 -3.50
C LEU A 50 3.74 -14.62 -4.05
N HIS A 51 3.57 -14.53 -5.38
CA HIS A 51 2.41 -15.05 -6.10
C HIS A 51 2.54 -16.54 -6.48
N THR A 52 3.59 -17.23 -6.03
CA THR A 52 3.71 -18.68 -6.25
C THR A 52 2.70 -19.43 -5.38
N PRO A 53 1.81 -20.25 -5.95
CA PRO A 53 0.80 -20.99 -5.19
C PRO A 53 1.42 -22.04 -4.25
N ASN A 54 0.82 -22.20 -3.08
CA ASN A 54 1.08 -23.32 -2.17
C ASN A 54 0.40 -24.63 -2.67
N ALA A 55 0.45 -25.70 -1.85
CA ALA A 55 -0.16 -26.98 -2.19
C ALA A 55 -1.69 -26.91 -2.37
N GLN A 56 -2.33 -25.90 -1.79
CA GLN A 56 -3.76 -25.63 -1.91
C GLN A 56 -4.08 -24.74 -3.12
N GLY A 57 -3.06 -24.27 -3.87
CA GLY A 57 -3.28 -23.42 -5.04
C GLY A 57 -3.44 -21.93 -4.71
N VAL A 58 -3.19 -21.51 -3.47
CA VAL A 58 -3.28 -20.11 -3.01
C VAL A 58 -1.88 -19.54 -2.82
N SER A 59 -1.60 -18.35 -3.32
CA SER A 59 -0.32 -17.67 -3.09
C SER A 59 -0.34 -16.79 -1.84
N LYS A 60 0.84 -16.40 -1.36
CA LYS A 60 0.92 -15.47 -0.22
C LYS A 60 0.33 -14.10 -0.58
N LEU A 61 0.44 -13.69 -1.84
CA LEU A 61 -0.18 -12.47 -2.33
C LEU A 61 -1.72 -12.54 -2.30
N ASP A 62 -2.29 -13.69 -2.69
CA ASP A 62 -3.74 -13.93 -2.61
C ASP A 62 -4.24 -13.84 -1.16
N GLU A 63 -3.54 -14.47 -0.21
CA GLU A 63 -3.89 -14.40 1.22
C GLU A 63 -3.91 -12.95 1.72
N ILE A 64 -2.95 -12.13 1.31
CA ILE A 64 -2.86 -10.72 1.69
C ILE A 64 -4.01 -9.91 1.07
N GLY A 65 -4.33 -10.16 -0.21
CA GLY A 65 -5.49 -9.58 -0.88
C GLY A 65 -6.80 -9.92 -0.18
N TRP A 66 -7.02 -11.19 0.15
CA TRP A 66 -8.19 -11.64 0.90
C TRP A 66 -8.25 -11.01 2.29
N MET A 67 -7.15 -10.96 3.03
CA MET A 67 -7.10 -10.34 4.35
C MET A 67 -7.55 -8.87 4.33
N HIS A 68 -7.19 -8.12 3.29
CA HIS A 68 -7.66 -6.76 3.09
C HIS A 68 -9.14 -6.70 2.73
N ASN A 69 -9.60 -7.53 1.78
CA ASN A 69 -11.00 -7.60 1.38
C ASN A 69 -11.91 -7.94 2.57
N PHE A 70 -11.57 -8.98 3.32
CA PHE A 70 -12.30 -9.43 4.50
C PHE A 70 -12.36 -8.35 5.60
N ASN A 71 -11.31 -7.54 5.74
CA ASN A 71 -11.23 -6.47 6.74
C ASN A 71 -11.53 -5.08 6.18
N PHE A 72 -12.14 -4.95 5.01
CA PHE A 72 -12.25 -3.67 4.31
C PHE A 72 -12.85 -2.55 5.18
N ALA A 73 -13.94 -2.86 5.89
CA ALA A 73 -14.62 -1.92 6.79
C ALA A 73 -13.79 -1.52 8.03
N ASN A 74 -12.83 -2.35 8.45
CA ASN A 74 -11.90 -2.01 9.53
C ASN A 74 -10.69 -1.24 8.98
N ALA A 75 -10.24 -1.59 7.78
CA ALA A 75 -9.10 -0.96 7.12
C ALA A 75 -9.40 0.48 6.68
N HIS A 76 -10.66 0.84 6.44
CA HIS A 76 -11.09 2.11 5.86
C HIS A 76 -12.07 2.88 6.74
N GLN A 77 -12.15 4.18 6.49
CA GLN A 77 -13.05 5.14 7.13
C GLN A 77 -12.96 5.17 8.66
N ALA A 78 -11.90 4.60 9.22
CA ALA A 78 -11.68 4.46 10.64
C ALA A 78 -10.51 5.32 11.12
N PRO A 79 -10.42 5.66 12.42
CA PRO A 79 -9.28 6.39 12.97
C PRO A 79 -7.93 5.70 12.74
N HIS A 80 -7.92 4.38 12.50
CA HIS A 80 -6.70 3.60 12.34
C HIS A 80 -6.35 3.29 10.87
N THR A 81 -7.08 3.79 9.87
CA THR A 81 -6.85 3.53 8.43
C THR A 81 -5.37 3.62 8.05
N LEU A 82 -4.71 4.75 8.36
CA LEU A 82 -3.31 4.98 7.98
C LEU A 82 -2.33 4.03 8.70
N ALA A 83 -2.62 3.68 9.95
CA ALA A 83 -1.80 2.76 10.74
C ALA A 83 -1.99 1.31 10.26
N TRP A 84 -3.22 0.93 9.92
CA TRP A 84 -3.58 -0.38 9.41
C TRP A 84 -2.85 -0.66 8.09
N HIS A 85 -2.93 0.26 7.12
CA HIS A 85 -2.22 0.14 5.83
C HIS A 85 -0.70 0.09 6.01
N ARG A 86 -0.16 0.86 6.96
CA ARG A 86 1.28 0.79 7.29
C ARG A 86 1.72 -0.58 7.80
N VAL A 87 0.88 -1.26 8.57
CA VAL A 87 1.15 -2.64 9.02
C VAL A 87 1.06 -3.61 7.84
N LEU A 88 0.04 -3.48 6.99
CA LEU A 88 -0.12 -4.29 5.78
C LEU A 88 1.11 -4.19 4.85
N LEU A 89 1.55 -2.97 4.56
CA LEU A 89 2.77 -2.70 3.79
C LEU A 89 3.99 -3.38 4.41
N ARG A 90 4.12 -3.36 5.74
CA ARG A 90 5.26 -4.01 6.40
C ARG A 90 5.18 -5.54 6.30
N GLN A 91 3.98 -6.11 6.38
CA GLN A 91 3.77 -7.55 6.21
C GLN A 91 4.13 -7.98 4.78
N TYR A 92 3.69 -7.25 3.77
CA TYR A 92 4.05 -7.50 2.37
C TYR A 92 5.56 -7.35 2.12
N GLU A 93 6.17 -6.28 2.61
CA GLU A 93 7.63 -6.08 2.49
C GLU A 93 8.42 -7.20 3.17
N THR A 94 8.01 -7.61 4.37
CA THR A 94 8.66 -8.71 5.09
C THR A 94 8.49 -10.04 4.33
N ALA A 95 7.34 -10.26 3.72
CA ALA A 95 7.11 -11.45 2.89
C ALA A 95 7.99 -11.43 1.64
N LEU A 96 8.12 -10.29 0.96
CA LEU A 96 9.06 -10.11 -0.16
C LEU A 96 10.50 -10.42 0.27
N GLN A 97 10.98 -9.79 1.35
CA GLN A 97 12.32 -10.01 1.90
C GLN A 97 12.57 -11.49 2.23
N THR A 98 11.55 -12.19 2.71
CA THR A 98 11.62 -13.62 3.05
C THR A 98 11.75 -14.48 1.80
N VAL A 99 10.88 -14.29 0.80
CA VAL A 99 10.89 -15.12 -0.42
C VAL A 99 12.10 -14.85 -1.31
N THR A 100 12.68 -13.64 -1.25
CA THR A 100 13.91 -13.31 -1.98
C THR A 100 15.19 -13.56 -1.19
N ASN A 101 15.09 -13.85 0.11
CA ASN A 101 16.21 -13.88 1.04
C ASN A 101 17.07 -12.59 0.97
N ASP A 102 16.40 -11.44 0.83
CA ASP A 102 17.04 -10.12 0.74
C ASP A 102 16.38 -9.16 1.72
N SER A 103 16.99 -8.97 2.88
CA SER A 103 16.50 -8.04 3.90
C SER A 103 16.60 -6.57 3.51
N THR A 104 17.30 -6.23 2.43
CA THR A 104 17.48 -4.85 1.94
C THR A 104 16.39 -4.42 0.97
N LEU A 105 15.62 -5.38 0.44
CA LEU A 105 14.51 -5.12 -0.46
C LEU A 105 13.45 -4.26 0.24
N ALA A 106 13.04 -3.18 -0.44
CA ALA A 106 12.00 -2.27 0.02
C ALA A 106 10.95 -2.08 -1.07
N ILE A 107 9.69 -1.89 -0.68
CA ILE A 107 8.64 -1.58 -1.66
C ILE A 107 8.95 -0.22 -2.29
N PRO A 108 9.04 -0.12 -3.62
CA PRO A 108 9.16 1.15 -4.32
C PRO A 108 7.86 1.94 -4.24
N TYR A 109 7.88 3.18 -4.72
CA TYR A 109 6.67 3.97 -4.89
C TYR A 109 6.50 4.43 -6.32
N TRP A 110 5.26 4.70 -6.71
CA TRP A 110 4.94 5.35 -7.97
C TRP A 110 4.69 6.82 -7.69
N ASP A 111 5.55 7.71 -8.20
CA ASP A 111 5.26 9.15 -8.17
C ASP A 111 4.25 9.56 -9.25
N TRP A 112 3.02 9.09 -9.12
CA TRP A 112 1.94 9.41 -10.05
C TRP A 112 1.57 10.90 -10.11
N SER A 113 2.04 11.70 -9.15
CA SER A 113 1.77 13.14 -9.13
C SER A 113 2.48 13.88 -10.27
N ALA A 114 3.63 13.36 -10.71
CA ALA A 114 4.38 13.89 -11.85
C ALA A 114 3.63 13.73 -13.18
N ASP A 115 2.87 12.64 -13.32
CA ASP A 115 2.09 12.30 -14.53
C ASP A 115 0.59 12.56 -14.33
N SER A 116 0.19 13.32 -13.31
CA SER A 116 -1.21 13.42 -12.85
C SER A 116 -2.21 13.84 -13.95
N GLN A 117 -1.77 14.60 -14.96
CA GLN A 117 -2.64 15.01 -16.08
C GLN A 117 -2.86 13.91 -17.14
N ASN A 118 -1.96 12.93 -17.22
CA ASN A 118 -2.06 11.79 -18.13
C ASN A 118 -1.42 10.53 -17.51
N PRO A 119 -1.97 10.00 -16.40
CA PRO A 119 -1.35 8.92 -15.66
C PRO A 119 -1.31 7.62 -16.47
N GLY A 120 -2.22 7.45 -17.43
CA GLY A 120 -2.25 6.30 -18.36
C GLY A 120 -1.03 6.21 -19.28
N ALA A 121 -0.26 7.30 -19.43
CA ALA A 121 1.00 7.30 -20.19
C ALA A 121 2.24 7.12 -19.29
N SER A 122 2.07 6.89 -17.99
CA SER A 122 3.19 6.72 -17.07
C SER A 122 3.96 5.43 -17.39
N LYS A 123 5.28 5.54 -17.52
CA LYS A 123 6.17 4.38 -17.76
C LYS A 123 6.17 3.33 -16.65
N VAL A 124 5.56 3.63 -15.51
CA VAL A 124 5.31 2.62 -14.47
C VAL A 124 4.36 1.55 -15.02
N LEU A 125 3.35 1.93 -15.80
CA LEU A 125 2.37 0.99 -16.37
C LEU A 125 2.98 0.05 -17.41
N ASP A 126 4.06 0.45 -18.11
CA ASP A 126 4.83 -0.47 -18.98
C ASP A 126 5.33 -1.72 -18.21
N THR A 127 5.58 -1.58 -16.91
CA THR A 127 5.98 -2.71 -16.05
C THR A 127 4.77 -3.32 -15.33
N PHE A 128 3.91 -2.50 -14.74
CA PHE A 128 2.84 -2.96 -13.85
C PHE A 128 1.53 -3.28 -14.59
N GLY A 129 1.56 -3.29 -15.91
CA GLY A 129 0.42 -3.48 -16.80
C GLY A 129 -0.37 -2.18 -17.00
N HIS A 130 -1.12 -2.11 -18.08
CA HIS A 130 -2.07 -1.01 -18.37
C HIS A 130 -3.50 -1.40 -17.94
N ASP A 131 -4.50 -1.01 -18.73
CA ASP A 131 -5.91 -1.37 -18.54
C ASP A 131 -6.15 -2.85 -18.81
N GLY A 132 -7.31 -3.35 -18.37
CA GLY A 132 -7.79 -4.66 -18.74
C GLY A 132 -8.19 -4.76 -20.20
N ASP A 133 -8.05 -5.95 -20.79
CA ASP A 133 -8.58 -6.21 -22.13
C ASP A 133 -10.08 -6.53 -22.06
N ALA A 134 -10.91 -5.66 -22.65
CA ALA A 134 -12.37 -5.82 -22.74
C ALA A 134 -12.81 -7.12 -23.44
N LYS A 135 -11.95 -7.75 -24.23
CA LYS A 135 -12.23 -9.06 -24.84
C LYS A 135 -11.89 -10.24 -23.93
N GLN A 136 -11.21 -9.99 -22.82
CA GLN A 136 -10.74 -10.97 -21.87
C GLN A 136 -11.23 -10.61 -20.46
N ASN A 137 -12.52 -10.27 -20.30
CA ASN A 137 -13.11 -9.94 -19.00
C ASN A 137 -12.33 -8.88 -18.21
N MET A 138 -11.72 -7.91 -18.90
CA MET A 138 -10.88 -6.88 -18.29
C MET A 138 -9.64 -7.42 -17.55
N CYS A 139 -9.16 -8.62 -17.89
CA CYS A 139 -7.88 -9.12 -17.39
C CYS A 139 -6.73 -8.21 -17.84
N ILE A 140 -5.76 -7.98 -16.96
CA ILE A 140 -4.49 -7.37 -17.33
C ILE A 140 -3.71 -8.35 -18.22
N THR A 141 -3.35 -7.91 -19.43
CA THR A 141 -2.73 -8.78 -20.46
C THR A 141 -1.29 -8.39 -20.81
N ASP A 142 -0.76 -7.34 -20.19
CA ASP A 142 0.58 -6.82 -20.44
C ASP A 142 1.37 -6.55 -19.14
N GLY A 143 2.62 -6.10 -19.30
CA GLY A 143 3.54 -5.90 -18.18
C GLY A 143 4.08 -7.20 -17.56
N ALA A 144 4.79 -7.06 -16.44
CA ALA A 144 5.46 -8.15 -15.76
C ALA A 144 4.51 -9.15 -15.09
N PHE A 145 3.25 -8.74 -14.88
CA PHE A 145 2.22 -9.44 -14.11
C PHE A 145 0.97 -9.76 -14.95
N ALA A 146 1.12 -9.77 -16.27
CA ALA A 146 0.08 -10.20 -17.21
C ALA A 146 -0.48 -11.59 -16.89
N ASN A 147 -1.78 -11.77 -17.11
CA ASN A 147 -2.50 -13.05 -16.97
C ASN A 147 -2.41 -13.67 -15.57
N TRP A 148 -2.23 -12.84 -14.54
CA TRP A 148 -2.32 -13.28 -13.15
C TRP A 148 -3.73 -13.70 -12.78
N ALA A 149 -3.83 -14.68 -11.90
CA ALA A 149 -5.09 -15.23 -11.43
C ALA A 149 -5.18 -15.10 -9.91
N VAL A 150 -6.27 -14.52 -9.43
CA VAL A 150 -6.60 -14.50 -8.01
C VAL A 150 -7.28 -15.82 -7.69
N LYS A 151 -6.69 -16.60 -6.76
CA LYS A 151 -7.08 -17.99 -6.50
C LYS A 151 -7.72 -18.22 -5.13
N VAL A 152 -8.30 -17.18 -4.57
CA VAL A 152 -8.94 -17.19 -3.25
C VAL A 152 -10.34 -16.59 -3.34
N ASP A 153 -11.33 -17.21 -2.70
CA ASP A 153 -12.70 -16.69 -2.62
C ASP A 153 -12.87 -15.69 -1.45
N ASP A 154 -14.06 -15.11 -1.32
CA ASP A 154 -14.38 -14.16 -0.24
C ASP A 154 -14.25 -14.78 1.17
N ASN A 155 -14.26 -16.10 1.28
CA ASN A 155 -14.13 -16.84 2.54
C ASN A 155 -12.68 -17.26 2.84
N GLY A 156 -11.74 -16.98 1.94
CA GLY A 156 -10.33 -17.35 2.10
C GLY A 156 -10.00 -18.76 1.63
N ASN A 157 -10.92 -19.44 0.95
CA ASN A 157 -10.69 -20.78 0.41
C ASN A 157 -10.09 -20.72 -0.99
N SER A 158 -9.32 -21.75 -1.37
CA SER A 158 -8.87 -21.86 -2.74
C SER A 158 -10.04 -22.04 -3.69
N ALA A 159 -10.14 -21.17 -4.68
CA ALA A 159 -11.10 -21.24 -5.77
C ALA A 159 -10.50 -20.56 -7.00
N PRO A 160 -10.80 -21.00 -8.24
CA PRO A 160 -10.57 -20.17 -9.41
C PRO A 160 -11.56 -18.98 -9.34
N ALA A 161 -11.14 -17.88 -8.72
CA ALA A 161 -12.02 -16.73 -8.51
C ALA A 161 -12.12 -15.92 -9.81
N HIS A 162 -11.01 -15.34 -10.27
CA HIS A 162 -10.94 -14.50 -11.47
C HIS A 162 -9.49 -14.18 -11.85
N CYS A 163 -9.29 -13.50 -12.98
CA CYS A 163 -8.01 -12.91 -13.34
C CYS A 163 -7.83 -11.54 -12.69
N LEU A 164 -6.58 -11.14 -12.44
CA LEU A 164 -6.28 -9.77 -12.03
C LEU A 164 -6.78 -8.78 -13.11
N SER A 165 -7.59 -7.82 -12.71
CA SER A 165 -8.34 -6.96 -13.62
C SER A 165 -8.25 -5.47 -13.28
N ARG A 166 -8.37 -4.63 -14.31
CA ARG A 166 -8.53 -3.17 -14.24
C ARG A 166 -9.55 -2.75 -15.29
N ASP A 167 -10.31 -1.69 -15.01
CA ASP A 167 -11.33 -1.23 -15.94
C ASP A 167 -11.47 0.29 -15.96
N TRP A 168 -10.53 0.94 -16.65
CA TRP A 168 -10.51 2.40 -16.77
C TRP A 168 -11.79 2.92 -17.43
N SER A 169 -12.40 2.15 -18.33
CA SER A 169 -13.65 2.53 -19.00
C SER A 169 -14.81 2.66 -18.02
N SER A 170 -14.93 1.74 -17.05
CA SER A 170 -15.96 1.79 -16.01
C SER A 170 -15.77 3.01 -15.10
N ALA A 171 -14.52 3.33 -14.76
CA ALA A 171 -14.15 4.47 -13.93
C ALA A 171 -14.36 5.81 -14.63
N SER A 172 -14.39 5.81 -15.97
CA SER A 172 -14.33 7.02 -16.76
C SER A 172 -15.61 7.41 -17.47
N GLY A 173 -16.70 6.69 -17.24
CA GLY A 173 -17.95 6.91 -17.99
C GLY A 173 -17.85 6.43 -19.43
N GLY A 174 -17.06 5.39 -19.70
CA GLY A 174 -16.92 4.73 -21.00
C GLY A 174 -15.77 5.25 -21.86
N MET A 175 -14.89 6.10 -21.31
CA MET A 175 -13.67 6.50 -21.99
C MET A 175 -12.60 5.43 -21.74
N ASN A 176 -12.06 4.77 -22.76
CA ASN A 176 -11.00 3.76 -22.60
C ASN A 176 -9.65 4.41 -22.25
N GLN A 177 -9.60 5.14 -21.13
CA GLN A 177 -8.52 5.98 -20.68
C GLN A 177 -8.57 6.12 -19.15
N LEU A 178 -7.40 6.02 -18.52
CA LEU A 178 -7.23 6.33 -17.11
C LEU A 178 -7.48 7.83 -16.86
N HIS A 179 -8.45 8.16 -16.01
CA HIS A 179 -8.75 9.54 -15.62
C HIS A 179 -7.53 10.22 -15.01
N SER A 180 -7.46 11.55 -15.16
CA SER A 180 -6.43 12.34 -14.50
C SER A 180 -6.47 12.11 -12.99
N PHE A 181 -5.29 12.07 -12.39
CA PHE A 181 -5.13 12.00 -10.96
C PHE A 181 -5.08 13.39 -10.35
N ILE A 182 -5.11 13.41 -9.01
CA ILE A 182 -5.04 14.62 -8.23
C ILE A 182 -3.70 15.34 -8.48
N ALA A 183 -3.78 16.66 -8.69
CA ALA A 183 -2.59 17.48 -8.89
C ALA A 183 -1.70 17.53 -7.62
N PRO A 184 -0.37 17.65 -7.77
CA PRO A 184 0.56 17.71 -6.63
C PRO A 184 0.21 18.78 -5.58
N GLU A 185 -0.37 19.91 -5.99
CA GLU A 185 -0.73 21.02 -5.11
C GLU A 185 -1.88 20.64 -4.17
N VAL A 186 -2.85 19.87 -4.67
CA VAL A 186 -3.99 19.37 -3.88
C VAL A 186 -3.50 18.32 -2.87
N LEU A 187 -2.57 17.47 -3.29
CA LEU A 187 -1.90 16.52 -2.39
C LEU A 187 -1.12 17.26 -1.29
N ALA A 188 -0.36 18.30 -1.65
CA ALA A 188 0.37 19.13 -0.71
C ALA A 188 -0.56 19.84 0.30
N GLU A 189 -1.76 20.24 -0.13
CA GLU A 189 -2.76 20.85 0.75
C GLU A 189 -3.31 19.86 1.77
N ALA A 190 -3.62 18.63 1.36
CA ALA A 190 -4.03 17.57 2.30
C ALA A 190 -2.98 17.36 3.41
N PHE A 191 -1.68 17.49 3.09
CA PHE A 191 -0.59 17.36 4.05
C PHE A 191 -0.38 18.56 4.97
N LYS A 192 -1.11 19.67 4.78
CA LYS A 192 -1.10 20.80 5.71
C LYS A 192 -2.11 20.66 6.84
N GLU A 193 -2.99 19.66 6.76
CA GLU A 193 -4.00 19.42 7.78
C GLU A 193 -3.41 19.21 9.17
N THR A 194 -4.04 19.85 10.14
CA THR A 194 -3.53 19.94 11.51
C THR A 194 -4.16 18.92 12.42
N GLU A 195 -5.46 18.70 12.25
CA GLU A 195 -6.23 17.71 12.99
C GLU A 195 -6.06 16.34 12.33
N TYR A 196 -5.74 15.33 13.14
CA TYR A 196 -5.50 13.97 12.63
C TYR A 196 -6.69 13.45 11.84
N ASP A 197 -7.91 13.67 12.35
CA ASP A 197 -9.10 13.13 11.72
C ASP A 197 -9.34 13.75 10.33
N ASN A 198 -9.18 15.07 10.21
CA ASN A 198 -9.23 15.76 8.92
C ASN A 198 -8.12 15.27 7.99
N PHE A 199 -6.90 15.14 8.52
CA PHE A 199 -5.75 14.66 7.76
C PHE A 199 -5.98 13.25 7.19
N ARG A 200 -6.39 12.28 8.02
CA ARG A 200 -6.67 10.92 7.54
C ARG A 200 -7.80 10.91 6.51
N GLN A 201 -8.87 11.67 6.74
CA GLN A 201 -10.04 11.69 5.86
C GLN A 201 -9.65 12.28 4.50
N ARG A 202 -8.83 13.34 4.46
CA ARG A 202 -8.34 13.91 3.21
C ARG A 202 -7.38 12.98 2.48
N VAL A 203 -6.43 12.36 3.15
CA VAL A 203 -5.51 11.40 2.50
C VAL A 203 -6.26 10.19 1.97
N GLU A 204 -7.23 9.67 2.72
CA GLU A 204 -8.03 8.52 2.30
C GLU A 204 -8.96 8.88 1.12
N SER A 205 -9.66 10.02 1.20
CA SER A 205 -10.63 10.39 0.16
C SER A 205 -10.00 10.95 -1.12
N VAL A 206 -8.90 11.71 -1.01
CA VAL A 206 -8.36 12.47 -2.13
C VAL A 206 -7.35 11.65 -2.93
N PRO A 207 -6.10 11.42 -2.47
CA PRO A 207 -5.14 10.67 -3.28
C PRO A 207 -5.37 9.16 -3.28
N HIS A 208 -5.86 8.58 -2.18
CA HIS A 208 -6.04 7.12 -2.06
C HIS A 208 -7.24 6.64 -2.88
N ASN A 209 -8.46 7.04 -2.50
CA ASN A 209 -9.67 6.56 -3.18
C ASN A 209 -9.73 6.97 -4.66
N HIS A 210 -9.24 8.15 -5.02
CA HIS A 210 -9.27 8.62 -6.41
C HIS A 210 -8.49 7.70 -7.35
N LEU A 211 -7.30 7.25 -6.96
CA LEU A 211 -6.52 6.34 -7.80
C LEU A 211 -7.16 4.95 -7.84
N HIS A 212 -7.57 4.41 -6.70
CA HIS A 212 -8.27 3.12 -6.64
C HIS A 212 -9.48 3.11 -7.59
N ASN A 213 -10.34 4.11 -7.47
CA ASN A 213 -11.53 4.25 -8.29
C ASN A 213 -11.20 4.44 -9.78
N ALA A 214 -10.15 5.19 -10.12
CA ALA A 214 -9.73 5.43 -11.50
C ALA A 214 -9.20 4.16 -12.18
N MET A 215 -8.53 3.28 -11.43
CA MET A 215 -8.02 2.02 -11.94
C MET A 215 -9.12 0.96 -12.07
N ALA A 216 -10.12 0.98 -11.18
CA ALA A 216 -11.24 0.04 -11.10
C ALA A 216 -10.79 -1.44 -11.14
N GLY A 217 -11.68 -2.35 -11.53
CA GLY A 217 -11.43 -3.80 -11.41
C GLY A 217 -11.10 -4.19 -9.97
N ASP A 218 -10.05 -4.99 -9.78
CA ASP A 218 -9.56 -5.35 -8.44
C ASP A 218 -9.02 -4.15 -7.69
N MET A 219 -8.32 -3.24 -8.37
CA MET A 219 -7.80 -2.00 -7.80
C MET A 219 -8.91 -1.08 -7.28
N GLY A 220 -10.14 -1.20 -7.75
CA GLY A 220 -11.27 -0.39 -7.28
C GLY A 220 -11.84 -0.80 -5.92
N GLY A 221 -11.46 -1.97 -5.38
CA GLY A 221 -12.15 -2.55 -4.23
C GLY A 221 -11.23 -3.18 -3.18
N GLY A 222 -11.82 -4.03 -2.34
CA GLY A 222 -11.13 -4.75 -1.27
C GLY A 222 -10.07 -5.74 -1.77
N TRP A 223 -10.15 -6.17 -3.03
CA TRP A 223 -9.17 -7.04 -3.67
C TRP A 223 -7.94 -6.30 -4.20
N SER A 224 -7.87 -4.98 -4.07
CA SER A 224 -6.79 -4.15 -4.61
C SER A 224 -5.37 -4.62 -4.28
N PRO A 225 -5.03 -5.22 -3.11
CA PRO A 225 -3.66 -5.67 -2.86
C PRO A 225 -3.21 -6.87 -3.72
N THR A 226 -4.12 -7.53 -4.42
CA THR A 226 -3.78 -8.56 -5.43
C THR A 226 -3.11 -7.92 -6.67
N ASP A 227 -3.38 -6.65 -6.93
CA ASP A 227 -2.68 -5.88 -7.94
C ASP A 227 -1.35 -5.36 -7.38
N SER A 228 -0.24 -5.73 -8.03
CA SER A 228 1.09 -5.28 -7.63
C SER A 228 1.28 -3.75 -7.59
N ILE A 229 0.47 -2.96 -8.31
CA ILE A 229 0.56 -1.48 -8.30
C ILE A 229 0.00 -0.87 -7.00
N PHE A 230 -0.88 -1.59 -6.29
CA PHE A 230 -1.40 -1.20 -4.97
C PHE A 230 -0.28 -0.81 -4.02
N TRP A 231 0.75 -1.64 -3.94
CA TRP A 231 1.85 -1.46 -3.00
C TRP A 231 2.62 -0.17 -3.28
N LEU A 232 2.81 0.19 -4.54
CA LEU A 232 3.49 1.42 -4.96
C LEU A 232 2.63 2.66 -4.66
N GLN A 233 1.32 2.55 -4.89
CA GLN A 233 0.34 3.58 -4.55
C GLN A 233 0.31 3.84 -3.05
N GLU A 234 0.20 2.80 -2.23
CA GLU A 234 0.09 2.92 -0.78
C GLU A 234 1.33 3.57 -0.16
N ILE A 235 2.53 3.26 -0.68
CA ILE A 235 3.73 4.00 -0.28
C ILE A 235 3.61 5.47 -0.65
N LYS A 236 3.17 5.82 -1.85
CA LYS A 236 3.02 7.22 -2.27
C LYS A 236 1.97 7.97 -1.44
N CYS A 237 0.81 7.39 -1.17
CA CYS A 237 -0.21 7.97 -0.30
C CYS A 237 0.31 8.20 1.12
N LEU A 238 1.08 7.24 1.64
CA LEU A 238 1.66 7.31 2.97
C LEU A 238 3.03 7.99 3.01
N SER A 239 3.56 8.58 1.92
CA SER A 239 4.85 9.31 1.93
C SER A 239 4.76 10.62 1.14
N ASN A 240 5.10 11.74 1.79
CA ASN A 240 5.13 13.03 1.09
C ASN A 240 6.36 13.09 0.16
N SER A 241 6.20 13.66 -1.03
CA SER A 241 7.11 13.63 -2.19
C SER A 241 8.47 14.34 -2.06
N SER A 242 9.05 14.44 -0.86
CA SER A 242 10.39 15.02 -0.69
C SER A 242 11.19 14.45 0.46
N THR A 243 10.58 13.66 1.35
CA THR A 243 11.28 12.97 2.44
C THR A 243 10.54 11.68 2.73
N LEU A 244 11.22 10.55 2.54
CA LEU A 244 10.71 9.17 2.72
C LEU A 244 10.30 8.79 4.17
N LEU A 245 10.07 9.79 5.01
CA LEU A 245 9.40 9.63 6.28
C LEU A 245 7.90 9.68 6.03
N GLY A 246 7.22 8.57 6.31
CA GLY A 246 5.80 8.44 6.05
C GLY A 246 4.97 9.59 6.63
N THR A 247 3.88 9.94 5.96
CA THR A 247 3.03 11.11 6.20
C THR A 247 2.43 11.12 7.60
N TYR A 248 2.05 9.95 8.13
CA TYR A 248 1.71 9.78 9.54
C TYR A 248 2.88 10.15 10.49
N ILE A 249 4.10 9.72 10.17
CA ILE A 249 5.29 10.04 10.97
C ILE A 249 5.62 11.52 10.88
N GLN A 250 5.48 12.15 9.71
CA GLN A 250 5.72 13.58 9.54
C GLN A 250 4.67 14.43 10.24
N TRP A 251 3.39 14.11 10.06
CA TRP A 251 2.29 14.75 10.77
C TRP A 251 2.52 14.64 12.30
N TYR A 252 2.83 13.43 12.79
CA TYR A 252 3.09 13.20 14.21
C TYR A 252 4.35 13.91 14.71
N ARG A 253 5.46 13.90 13.95
CA ARG A 253 6.72 14.60 14.29
C ARG A 253 6.55 16.11 14.34
N ARG A 254 5.87 16.71 13.36
CA ARG A 254 5.60 18.16 13.34
C ARG A 254 4.80 18.61 14.57
N ARG A 255 3.94 17.74 15.09
CA ARG A 255 3.05 18.06 16.22
C ARG A 255 3.65 17.77 17.59
N THR A 256 4.31 16.62 17.72
CA THR A 256 4.78 16.14 19.03
C THR A 256 6.27 16.38 19.26
N GLY A 257 7.02 16.75 18.22
CA GLY A 257 8.48 16.75 18.24
C GLY A 257 9.10 15.35 18.36
N SER A 258 8.29 14.29 18.29
CA SER A 258 8.69 12.90 18.53
C SER A 258 8.26 11.98 17.38
N THR A 259 8.80 10.75 17.31
CA THR A 259 8.42 9.75 16.30
C THR A 259 7.34 8.84 16.89
N PRO A 260 6.26 8.51 16.17
CA PRO A 260 5.17 7.73 16.76
C PRO A 260 5.63 6.31 17.09
N PHE A 261 5.34 5.89 18.32
CA PHE A 261 5.47 4.51 18.78
C PHE A 261 4.20 3.77 18.43
N VAL A 262 4.22 2.95 17.38
CA VAL A 262 3.13 2.02 17.12
C VAL A 262 3.40 0.75 17.94
N ILE A 263 2.82 0.68 19.13
CA ILE A 263 2.56 -0.61 19.78
C ILE A 263 1.20 -1.08 19.25
N VAL A 264 1.19 -1.87 18.17
CA VAL A 264 0.05 -2.76 17.91
C VAL A 264 0.25 -3.96 18.82
N LEU A 265 -0.23 -3.86 20.07
CA LEU A 265 -0.57 -5.05 20.81
C LEU A 265 -1.92 -5.53 20.28
N LEU A 266 -1.99 -6.83 19.99
CA LEU A 266 -3.13 -7.62 19.50
C LEU A 266 -3.32 -7.67 17.97
N TYR A 267 -2.53 -8.51 17.29
CA TYR A 267 -2.99 -9.29 16.11
C TYR A 267 -2.14 -10.57 15.88
N ASN A 268 -1.64 -11.19 16.95
CA ASN A 268 -0.88 -12.47 16.89
C ASN A 268 -1.59 -13.64 17.59
N ILE A 269 -2.91 -13.58 17.81
CA ILE A 269 -3.64 -14.68 18.49
C ILE A 269 -4.37 -15.62 17.51
N TRP A 270 -4.38 -15.35 16.19
CA TRP A 270 -5.19 -16.14 15.24
C TRP A 270 -4.47 -16.84 14.09
N TYR A 271 -3.14 -16.81 14.03
CA TYR A 271 -2.39 -17.52 12.97
C TYR A 271 -1.30 -18.45 13.54
N ALA A 272 -1.72 -19.33 14.43
CA ALA A 272 -0.99 -20.57 14.73
C ALA A 272 -2.01 -21.71 14.88
N ARG A 273 -2.44 -22.26 13.74
CA ARG A 273 -2.86 -23.66 13.59
C ARG A 273 -2.40 -24.16 12.24
#